data_AF-A0A6I2ING0-F1
#
_entry.id   AF-A0A6I2ING0-F1
#
_cell.length_a   1.000
_cell.length_b   1.000
_cell.length_c   1.000
_cell.angle_alpha   90.00
_cell.angle_beta   90.00
_cell.angle_gamma   90.00
#
_symmetry.space_group_name_H-M   'P 1'
#
loop_
_entity.id
_entity.type
_entity.pdbx_description
1 polymer ?
#
loop_
_entity_poly.entity_id
_entity_poly.type
_entity_poly.pdbx_seq_one_letter_code
_entity_poly.pdbx_strand_id
1 'polypeptide(L)'
;MKNARYWIDRYHIPIENIASSLPTAGFPLAYQGFLENLDLTGKLIIVGHGNSSPPLLGGVIKHYSPRELVSFLRTNCGLREAGLVSFKACELGIGSFLYDFKKEMDMRSVRFGGCVGYKGIARTTEYGDAIGVLDFLRKDVFFNVFGKNSDSERVTIVKGNAPVPIPYGNNARFQYVRDI
;
A
#
# COMPACT_ATOMS: atom_id res chain seq x y z
N MET A 1 13.82 -4.54 -2.42
CA MET A 1 14.10 -5.15 -1.09
C MET A 1 14.31 -4.12 0.03
N LYS A 2 15.18 -3.11 -0.08
CA LYS A 2 15.39 -2.09 0.97
C LYS A 2 14.09 -1.41 1.44
N ASN A 3 13.20 -1.06 0.52
CA ASN A 3 11.91 -0.44 0.84
C ASN A 3 10.99 -1.33 1.70
N ALA A 4 10.99 -2.65 1.48
CA ALA A 4 10.14 -3.56 2.25
C ALA A 4 10.65 -3.70 3.70
N ARG A 5 11.97 -3.81 3.90
CA ARG A 5 12.58 -3.86 5.24
C ARG A 5 12.28 -2.62 6.07
N TYR A 6 12.37 -1.43 5.47
CA TYR A 6 12.00 -0.19 6.17
C TYR A 6 10.56 -0.21 6.73
N TRP A 7 9.59 -0.75 5.98
CA TRP A 7 8.21 -0.85 6.48
C TRP A 7 8.05 -1.92 7.56
N ILE A 8 8.77 -3.03 7.46
CA ILE A 8 8.81 -4.05 8.51
C ILE A 8 9.32 -3.46 9.81
N ASP A 9 10.48 -2.78 9.76
CA ASP A 9 11.12 -2.18 10.94
C ASP A 9 10.24 -1.09 11.54
N ARG A 10 9.67 -0.21 10.71
CA ARG A 10 8.82 0.91 11.16
C ARG A 10 7.56 0.45 11.89
N TYR A 11 6.95 -0.65 11.44
CA TYR A 11 5.69 -1.15 12.01
C TYR A 11 5.90 -2.35 12.94
N HIS A 12 7.15 -2.77 13.18
CA HIS A 12 7.48 -3.95 13.98
C HIS A 12 6.68 -5.19 13.52
N ILE A 13 6.64 -5.44 12.22
CA ILE A 13 5.81 -6.50 11.63
C ILE A 13 6.43 -7.87 11.96
N PRO A 14 5.71 -8.78 12.65
CA PRO A 14 6.18 -10.14 12.91
C PRO A 14 6.41 -10.93 11.62
N ILE A 15 7.36 -11.88 11.63
CA ILE A 15 7.77 -12.62 10.43
C ILE A 15 6.63 -13.44 9.82
N GLU A 16 5.73 -13.96 10.65
CA GLU A 16 4.53 -14.68 10.26
C GLU A 16 3.50 -13.81 9.52
N ASN A 17 3.62 -12.49 9.60
CA ASN A 17 2.77 -11.51 8.91
C ASN A 17 3.46 -10.89 7.68
N ILE A 18 4.55 -11.51 7.21
CA ILE A 18 5.31 -11.08 6.04
C ILE A 18 5.23 -12.19 5.00
N ALA A 19 4.91 -11.83 3.75
CA ALA A 19 5.01 -12.75 2.63
C ALA A 19 5.28 -12.01 1.32
N SER A 20 5.81 -12.72 0.32
CA SER A 20 6.01 -12.23 -1.04
C SER A 20 5.16 -13.02 -2.04
N SER A 21 4.70 -12.35 -3.10
CA SER A 21 3.95 -13.00 -4.19
C SER A 21 4.83 -13.76 -5.18
N LEU A 22 6.15 -13.61 -5.05
CA LEU A 22 7.19 -14.25 -5.86
C LEU A 22 8.35 -14.65 -4.96
N PRO A 23 9.15 -15.66 -5.33
CA PRO A 23 10.39 -15.98 -4.63
C PRO A 23 11.29 -14.74 -4.52
N THR A 24 11.46 -14.23 -3.30
CA THR A 24 12.23 -13.02 -3.02
C THR A 24 13.17 -13.29 -1.86
N ALA A 25 14.46 -13.02 -2.04
CA ALA A 25 15.47 -13.33 -1.03
C ALA A 25 15.14 -12.67 0.32
N GLY A 26 15.03 -13.49 1.38
CA GLY A 26 14.71 -13.04 2.74
C GLY A 26 13.23 -12.78 3.01
N PHE A 27 12.32 -13.18 2.13
CA PHE A 27 10.88 -13.10 2.33
C PHE A 27 10.24 -14.47 2.04
N PRO A 28 9.39 -14.99 2.93
CA PRO A 28 8.69 -16.25 2.67
C PRO A 28 7.64 -16.04 1.56
N LEU A 29 7.40 -17.08 0.76
CA LEU A 29 6.37 -17.03 -0.28
C LEU A 29 4.98 -17.05 0.38
N ALA A 30 4.05 -16.27 -0.16
CA ALA A 30 2.66 -16.29 0.29
C ALA A 30 2.03 -17.66 0.04
N TYR A 31 1.20 -18.08 1.00
CA TYR A 31 0.52 -19.37 0.99
C TYR A 31 -0.99 -19.18 1.18
N GLN A 32 -1.75 -20.23 0.89
CA GLN A 32 -3.20 -20.23 1.06
C GLN A 32 -3.57 -20.04 2.54
N GLY A 33 -4.35 -19.00 2.81
CA GLY A 33 -4.80 -18.65 4.15
C GLY A 33 -3.93 -17.63 4.89
N PHE A 34 -2.82 -17.17 4.29
CA PHE A 34 -1.94 -16.16 4.89
C PHE A 34 -2.67 -14.89 5.39
N LEU A 35 -3.76 -14.49 4.75
CA LEU A 35 -4.56 -13.30 5.09
C LEU A 35 -5.92 -13.62 5.72
N GLU A 36 -6.20 -14.87 6.10
CA GLU A 36 -7.52 -15.27 6.63
C GLU A 36 -7.88 -14.60 7.96
N ASN A 37 -6.86 -14.28 8.77
CA ASN A 37 -7.04 -13.63 10.07
C ASN A 37 -6.96 -12.09 9.99
N LEU A 38 -6.76 -11.51 8.80
CA LEU A 38 -6.80 -10.06 8.64
C LEU A 38 -8.25 -9.59 8.67
N ASP A 39 -8.55 -8.61 9.52
CA ASP A 39 -9.89 -8.07 9.72
C ASP A 39 -9.98 -6.55 9.42
N LEU A 40 -11.17 -5.98 9.65
CA LEU A 40 -11.42 -4.54 9.48
C LEU A 40 -10.65 -3.63 10.44
N THR A 41 -9.99 -4.17 11.47
CA THR A 41 -9.09 -3.41 12.35
C THR A 41 -7.65 -3.39 11.84
N GLY A 42 -7.30 -4.38 11.01
CA GLY A 42 -5.97 -4.57 10.47
C GLY A 42 -5.61 -3.67 9.30
N LYS A 43 -4.31 -3.59 9.02
CA LYS A 43 -3.75 -2.88 7.86
C LYS A 43 -2.91 -3.83 7.02
N LEU A 44 -3.28 -3.96 5.75
CA LEU A 44 -2.47 -4.65 4.74
C LEU A 44 -1.50 -3.65 4.09
N ILE A 45 -0.19 -3.94 4.12
CA ILE A 45 0.82 -3.12 3.43
C ILE A 45 1.33 -3.90 2.22
N ILE A 46 1.12 -3.36 1.02
CA ILE A 46 1.59 -3.97 -0.23
C ILE A 46 2.76 -3.15 -0.75
N VAL A 47 3.95 -3.75 -0.79
CA VAL A 47 5.17 -3.10 -1.27
C VAL A 47 5.53 -3.64 -2.65
N GLY A 48 5.76 -2.74 -3.62
CA GLY A 48 6.09 -3.14 -4.99
C GLY A 48 6.49 -1.95 -5.86
N HIS A 49 6.74 -2.22 -7.13
CA HIS A 49 6.95 -1.19 -8.14
C HIS A 49 5.60 -0.72 -8.71
N GLY A 50 5.52 0.57 -9.02
CA GLY A 50 4.37 1.16 -9.71
C GLY A 50 4.60 1.30 -11.21
N ASN A 51 3.80 2.15 -11.88
CA ASN A 51 3.78 2.30 -13.34
C ASN A 51 5.09 2.80 -13.98
N SER A 52 5.96 3.47 -13.23
CA SER A 52 7.13 4.20 -13.78
C SER A 52 8.49 3.56 -13.48
N SER A 53 8.56 2.24 -13.24
CA SER A 53 9.85 1.55 -13.20
C SER A 53 10.26 1.09 -14.62
N PRO A 54 11.24 1.74 -15.28
CA PRO A 54 11.68 1.32 -16.61
C PRO A 54 12.28 -0.09 -16.56
N PRO A 55 11.96 -0.98 -17.52
CA PRO A 55 12.46 -2.36 -17.56
C PRO A 55 13.99 -2.48 -17.59
N LEU A 56 14.67 -1.45 -18.11
CA LEU A 56 16.10 -1.44 -18.47
C LEU A 56 17.09 -1.43 -17.28
N LEU A 57 16.65 -1.18 -16.05
CA LEU A 57 17.53 -1.13 -14.86
C LEU A 57 17.25 -2.23 -13.82
N GLY A 58 16.70 -3.37 -14.27
CA GLY A 58 16.41 -4.52 -13.41
C GLY A 58 14.92 -4.84 -13.25
N GLY A 59 14.13 -4.57 -14.30
CA GLY A 59 12.87 -5.23 -14.64
C GLY A 59 11.81 -5.36 -13.54
N VAL A 60 10.61 -4.84 -13.79
CA VAL A 60 9.44 -5.31 -13.02
C VAL A 60 9.24 -6.79 -13.33
N ILE A 61 9.59 -7.65 -12.38
CA ILE A 61 9.54 -9.12 -12.53
C ILE A 61 8.08 -9.59 -12.71
N LYS A 62 7.12 -8.84 -12.16
CA LYS A 62 5.69 -9.11 -12.32
C LYS A 62 4.86 -7.84 -12.14
N HIS A 63 4.00 -7.58 -13.12
CA HIS A 63 2.94 -6.59 -13.00
C HIS A 63 1.65 -7.29 -12.62
N TYR A 64 0.97 -6.75 -11.61
CA TYR A 64 -0.40 -7.12 -11.32
C TYR A 64 -1.31 -5.98 -11.76
N SER A 65 -2.27 -6.27 -12.64
CA SER A 65 -3.46 -5.43 -12.75
C SER A 65 -4.25 -5.45 -11.43
N PRO A 66 -5.14 -4.48 -11.19
CA PRO A 66 -6.03 -4.50 -10.02
C PRO A 66 -6.79 -5.82 -9.88
N ARG A 67 -7.31 -6.34 -11.00
CA ARG A 67 -8.04 -7.63 -11.06
C ARG A 67 -7.17 -8.80 -10.61
N GLU A 68 -5.96 -8.92 -11.16
CA GLU A 68 -5.05 -10.01 -10.83
C GLU A 68 -4.58 -9.91 -9.37
N LEU A 69 -4.32 -8.69 -8.88
CA LEU A 69 -3.91 -8.49 -7.50
C LEU A 69 -5.01 -8.91 -6.53
N VAL A 70 -6.24 -8.43 -6.73
CA VAL A 70 -7.35 -8.82 -5.86
C VAL A 70 -7.60 -10.33 -5.97
N SER A 71 -7.53 -10.92 -7.17
CA SER A 71 -7.65 -12.37 -7.33
C SER A 71 -6.58 -13.12 -6.52
N PHE A 72 -5.34 -12.66 -6.55
CA PHE A 72 -4.25 -13.26 -5.78
C PHE A 72 -4.48 -13.13 -4.27
N LEU A 73 -4.83 -11.93 -3.78
CA LEU A 73 -5.10 -11.70 -2.36
C LEU A 73 -6.28 -12.56 -1.87
N ARG A 74 -7.37 -12.57 -2.64
CA ARG A 74 -8.63 -13.26 -2.34
C ARG A 74 -8.47 -14.77 -2.36
N THR A 75 -7.98 -15.31 -3.48
CA THR A 75 -8.03 -16.74 -3.80
C THR A 75 -6.78 -17.44 -3.32
N ASN A 76 -5.61 -16.83 -3.52
CA ASN A 76 -4.32 -17.47 -3.17
C ASN A 76 -3.89 -17.15 -1.74
N CYS A 77 -4.30 -16.03 -1.15
CA CYS A 77 -3.92 -15.67 0.22
C CYS A 77 -5.08 -15.76 1.22
N GLY A 78 -6.32 -15.94 0.76
CA GLY A 78 -7.50 -16.08 1.63
C GLY A 78 -8.06 -14.77 2.19
N LEU A 79 -7.72 -13.61 1.60
CA LEU A 79 -8.19 -12.31 2.08
C LEU A 79 -9.74 -12.24 2.05
N ARG A 80 -10.33 -11.92 3.20
CA ARG A 80 -11.77 -11.65 3.35
C ARG A 80 -12.04 -10.22 3.79
N GLU A 81 -11.19 -9.71 4.68
CA GLU A 81 -11.38 -8.40 5.27
C GLU A 81 -10.06 -7.61 5.39
N ALA A 82 -10.13 -6.29 5.35
CA ALA A 82 -9.01 -5.41 5.67
C ALA A 82 -9.47 -4.01 6.08
N GLY A 83 -9.02 -3.47 7.20
CA GLY A 83 -9.33 -2.08 7.57
C GLY A 83 -8.79 -1.07 6.55
N LEU A 84 -7.50 -1.19 6.22
CA LEU A 84 -6.82 -0.33 5.24
C LEU A 84 -5.85 -1.12 4.40
N VAL A 85 -5.93 -0.97 3.07
CA VAL A 85 -4.91 -1.48 2.13
C VAL A 85 -3.99 -0.32 1.72
N SER A 86 -2.72 -0.37 2.14
CA SER A 86 -1.73 0.68 1.89
C SER A 86 -0.71 0.23 0.84
N PHE A 87 -0.79 0.85 -0.33
CA PHE A 87 0.16 0.64 -1.40
C PHE A 87 1.42 1.48 -1.21
N LYS A 88 2.57 0.80 -1.15
CA LYS A 88 3.91 1.39 -1.10
C LYS A 88 4.59 1.21 -2.45
N ALA A 89 3.99 1.83 -3.46
CA ALA A 89 4.40 1.77 -4.86
C ALA A 89 4.19 3.14 -5.52
N CYS A 90 5.06 3.50 -6.46
CA CYS A 90 5.04 4.80 -7.12
C CYS A 90 3.75 5.03 -7.93
N GLU A 91 3.22 6.25 -7.88
CA GLU A 91 2.22 6.78 -8.82
C GLU A 91 0.87 6.02 -8.94
N LEU A 92 0.59 5.04 -8.07
CA LEU A 92 -0.71 4.36 -8.08
C LEU A 92 -1.88 5.27 -7.70
N GLY A 93 -1.61 6.42 -7.08
CA GLY A 93 -2.62 7.42 -6.71
C GLY A 93 -2.98 8.43 -7.80
N ILE A 94 -2.27 8.52 -8.92
CA ILE A 94 -2.58 9.49 -10.00
C ILE A 94 -3.66 8.96 -10.95
N GLY A 95 -3.74 7.64 -11.14
CA GLY A 95 -4.63 7.01 -12.14
C GLY A 95 -5.83 6.28 -11.54
N SER A 96 -6.43 5.41 -12.37
CA SER A 96 -7.61 4.62 -12.00
C SER A 96 -7.32 3.43 -11.08
N PHE A 97 -6.05 3.06 -10.88
CA PHE A 97 -5.67 1.81 -10.22
C PHE A 97 -6.38 1.57 -8.88
N LEU A 98 -6.46 2.58 -8.00
CA LEU A 98 -7.12 2.42 -6.69
C LEU A 98 -8.64 2.24 -6.81
N TYR A 99 -9.27 2.92 -7.77
CA TYR A 99 -10.70 2.80 -8.04
C TYR A 99 -11.04 1.44 -8.67
N ASP A 100 -10.21 0.98 -9.61
CA ASP A 100 -10.33 -0.34 -10.22
C ASP A 100 -10.08 -1.44 -9.18
N PHE A 101 -9.10 -1.25 -8.28
CA PHE A 101 -8.86 -2.15 -7.17
C PHE A 101 -10.07 -2.24 -6.23
N LYS A 102 -10.68 -1.09 -5.88
CA LYS A 102 -11.94 -1.06 -5.12
C LYS A 102 -13.03 -1.87 -5.83
N LYS A 103 -13.25 -1.63 -7.13
CA LYS A 103 -14.27 -2.33 -7.92
C LYS A 103 -14.06 -3.85 -7.88
N GLU A 104 -12.82 -4.31 -8.02
CA GLU A 104 -12.48 -5.73 -8.01
C GLU A 104 -12.63 -6.37 -6.62
N MET A 105 -12.36 -5.61 -5.53
CA MET A 105 -12.63 -6.01 -4.15
C MET A 105 -14.13 -6.17 -3.90
N ASP A 106 -14.93 -5.20 -4.36
CA ASP A 106 -16.40 -5.21 -4.27
C ASP A 106 -16.99 -6.42 -4.99
N MET A 107 -16.58 -6.65 -6.24
CA MET A 107 -17.03 -7.78 -7.07
C MET A 107 -16.73 -9.16 -6.46
N ARG A 108 -15.71 -9.26 -5.60
CA ARG A 108 -15.32 -10.51 -4.91
C ARG A 108 -15.80 -10.58 -3.47
N SER A 109 -16.62 -9.62 -3.04
CA SER A 109 -17.16 -9.52 -1.69
C SER A 109 -16.06 -9.48 -0.61
N VAL A 110 -14.95 -8.81 -0.89
CA VAL A 110 -13.94 -8.52 0.14
C VAL A 110 -14.38 -7.26 0.88
N ARG A 111 -14.51 -7.35 2.21
CA ARG A 111 -14.88 -6.20 3.04
C ARG A 111 -13.66 -5.38 3.35
N PHE A 112 -13.69 -4.08 3.07
CA PHE A 112 -12.55 -3.24 3.43
C PHE A 112 -12.92 -1.79 3.70
N GLY A 113 -12.15 -1.12 4.54
CA GLY A 113 -12.38 0.27 4.92
C GLY A 113 -11.96 1.29 3.87
N GLY A 114 -10.87 0.98 3.17
CA GLY A 114 -10.36 1.79 2.07
C GLY A 114 -8.98 1.37 1.61
N CYS A 115 -8.47 2.05 0.58
CA CYS A 115 -7.11 1.87 0.11
C CYS A 115 -6.42 3.22 -0.13
N VAL A 116 -5.10 3.22 -0.02
CA VAL A 116 -4.27 4.43 -0.17
C VAL A 116 -3.05 4.14 -1.04
N GLY A 117 -2.76 5.03 -1.98
CA GLY A 117 -1.60 4.93 -2.89
C GLY A 117 -0.92 6.27 -3.14
N TYR A 118 0.36 6.22 -3.49
CA TYR A 118 1.17 7.43 -3.69
C TYR A 118 0.88 8.12 -5.01
N LYS A 119 0.78 9.46 -4.97
CA LYS A 119 0.60 10.32 -6.15
C LYS A 119 1.93 10.63 -6.87
N GLY A 120 3.05 10.05 -6.47
CA GLY A 120 4.35 10.35 -7.06
C GLY A 120 5.37 9.24 -6.85
N ILE A 121 6.60 9.49 -7.30
CA ILE A 121 7.73 8.59 -7.09
C ILE A 121 8.02 8.48 -5.59
N ALA A 122 8.00 7.25 -5.07
CA ALA A 122 8.30 6.97 -3.68
C ALA A 122 9.77 6.59 -3.50
N ARG A 123 10.45 7.24 -2.56
CA ARG A 123 11.83 6.95 -2.15
C ARG A 123 11.88 6.74 -0.64
N THR A 124 12.72 5.81 -0.20
CA THR A 124 13.01 5.62 1.23
C THR A 124 14.23 6.47 1.58
N THR A 125 14.09 7.33 2.58
CA THR A 125 15.14 8.21 3.11
C THR A 125 15.43 7.85 4.57
N GLU A 126 16.49 8.41 5.14
CA GLU A 126 16.79 8.26 6.58
C GLU A 126 15.67 8.83 7.47
N TYR A 127 14.95 9.86 7.00
CA TYR A 127 13.80 10.47 7.66
C TYR A 127 12.44 9.89 7.20
N GLY A 128 12.47 8.72 6.57
CA GLY A 128 11.30 7.95 6.17
C GLY A 128 10.90 8.07 4.69
N ASP A 129 9.64 7.88 4.33
CA ASP A 129 9.22 7.85 2.93
C ASP A 129 9.04 9.27 2.36
N ALA A 130 9.72 9.55 1.24
CA ALA A 130 9.59 10.76 0.44
C ALA A 130 8.78 10.48 -0.82
N ILE A 131 7.73 11.27 -1.07
CA ILE A 131 6.84 11.12 -2.23
C ILE A 131 6.94 12.35 -3.13
N GLY A 132 7.58 12.19 -4.30
CA GLY A 132 7.87 13.27 -5.23
C GLY A 132 9.13 14.07 -4.87
N VAL A 133 9.58 14.90 -5.80
CA VAL A 133 10.86 15.64 -5.71
C VAL A 133 10.87 16.62 -4.54
N LEU A 134 9.77 17.34 -4.32
CA LEU A 134 9.70 18.33 -3.23
C LEU A 134 9.78 17.68 -1.85
N ASP A 135 9.10 16.55 -1.65
CA ASP A 135 9.14 15.82 -0.38
C ASP A 135 10.52 15.19 -0.15
N PHE A 136 11.20 14.77 -1.23
CA PHE A 136 12.59 14.33 -1.17
C PHE A 136 13.54 15.46 -0.75
N LEU A 137 13.44 16.65 -1.36
CA LEU A 137 14.25 17.80 -0.96
C LEU A 137 14.03 18.18 0.50
N ARG A 138 12.78 18.20 0.97
CA ARG A 138 12.46 18.48 2.38
C ARG A 138 13.09 17.49 3.35
N LYS A 139 13.15 16.21 2.99
CA LYS A 139 13.74 15.18 3.84
C LYS A 139 15.26 15.13 3.76
N ASP A 140 15.82 15.03 2.57
CA ASP A 140 17.24 14.71 2.40
C ASP A 140 18.13 15.94 2.27
N VAL A 141 17.62 17.06 1.78
CA VAL A 141 18.42 18.29 1.63
C VAL A 141 18.24 19.22 2.83
N PHE A 142 17.02 19.30 3.34
CA PHE A 142 16.69 20.14 4.50
C PHE A 142 16.60 19.36 5.80
N PHE A 143 17.14 18.14 5.87
CA PHE A 143 17.19 17.30 7.08
C PHE A 143 15.85 17.23 7.83
N ASN A 144 14.75 17.14 7.08
CA ASN A 144 13.38 17.07 7.59
C ASN A 144 12.91 18.28 8.43
N VAL A 145 13.58 19.45 8.33
CA VAL A 145 13.21 20.69 9.05
C VAL A 145 11.78 21.15 8.72
N PHE A 146 11.36 20.98 7.46
CA PHE A 146 10.02 21.38 6.99
C PHE A 146 8.99 20.25 7.06
N GLY A 147 9.35 19.12 7.66
CA GLY A 147 8.55 17.92 7.67
C GLY A 147 8.21 17.43 6.27
N LYS A 148 6.98 16.92 6.12
CA LYS A 148 6.52 16.23 4.93
C LYS A 148 5.36 16.98 4.26
N ASN A 149 5.18 16.82 2.95
CA ASN A 149 4.01 17.36 2.25
C ASN A 149 2.70 16.83 2.86
N SER A 150 1.59 17.53 2.64
CA SER A 150 0.29 17.10 3.16
C SER A 150 -0.17 15.79 2.52
N ASP A 151 -1.03 15.04 3.20
CA ASP A 151 -1.50 13.76 2.65
C ASP A 151 -2.33 13.98 1.36
N SER A 152 -3.06 15.10 1.23
CA SER A 152 -3.79 15.43 -0.01
C SER A 152 -2.86 15.65 -1.22
N GLU A 153 -1.63 16.09 -1.00
CA GLU A 153 -0.60 16.22 -2.05
C GLU A 153 0.10 14.89 -2.34
N ARG A 154 0.28 14.05 -1.32
CA ARG A 154 1.11 12.84 -1.41
C ARG A 154 0.36 11.59 -1.83
N VAL A 155 -0.91 11.48 -1.45
CA VAL A 155 -1.68 10.23 -1.59
C VAL A 155 -3.09 10.47 -2.12
N THR A 156 -3.61 9.44 -2.76
CA THR A 156 -5.04 9.29 -3.01
C THR A 156 -5.57 8.23 -2.06
N ILE A 157 -6.70 8.54 -1.41
CA ILE A 157 -7.40 7.63 -0.51
C ILE A 157 -8.75 7.33 -1.15
N VAL A 158 -9.04 6.05 -1.37
CA VAL A 158 -10.32 5.59 -1.91
C VAL A 158 -11.07 4.85 -0.81
N LYS A 159 -12.31 5.26 -0.56
CA LYS A 159 -13.20 4.63 0.43
C LYS A 159 -13.60 3.22 0.00
N GLY A 160 -13.53 2.28 0.93
CA GLY A 160 -13.97 0.91 0.73
C GLY A 160 -15.46 0.70 1.00
N ASN A 161 -15.89 -0.56 1.00
CA ASN A 161 -17.30 -0.95 1.13
C ASN A 161 -17.73 -1.30 2.57
N ALA A 162 -16.82 -1.25 3.54
CA ALA A 162 -17.11 -1.59 4.93
C ALA A 162 -16.72 -0.45 5.88
N PRO A 163 -17.50 -0.18 6.94
CA PRO A 163 -17.09 0.73 7.99
C PRO A 163 -15.95 0.11 8.81
N VAL A 164 -14.99 0.95 9.21
CA VAL A 164 -13.89 0.54 10.09
C VAL A 164 -14.27 0.82 11.56
N PRO A 165 -14.06 -0.13 12.50
CA PRO A 165 -14.38 0.06 13.91
C PRO A 165 -13.70 1.29 14.54
N ILE A 166 -14.36 1.92 15.53
CA ILE A 166 -14.12 3.32 15.92
C ILE A 166 -12.82 3.65 16.69
N PRO A 167 -11.97 2.76 17.26
CA PRO A 167 -10.64 3.24 17.60
C PRO A 167 -9.79 3.50 16.33
N TYR A 168 -10.14 2.87 15.19
CA TYR A 168 -9.37 2.96 13.94
C TYR A 168 -10.01 3.90 12.91
N GLY A 169 -11.34 3.87 12.78
CA GLY A 169 -12.08 4.70 11.80
C GLY A 169 -11.98 6.21 12.03
N ASN A 170 -11.64 6.63 13.26
CA ASN A 170 -11.43 8.04 13.61
C ASN A 170 -10.04 8.58 13.25
N ASN A 171 -9.09 7.72 12.84
CA ASN A 171 -7.76 8.16 12.46
C ASN A 171 -7.80 8.77 11.04
N ALA A 172 -7.14 9.93 10.84
CA ALA A 172 -7.13 10.66 9.57
C ALA A 172 -6.77 9.80 8.34
N ARG A 173 -6.03 8.71 8.52
CA ARG A 173 -5.67 7.75 7.45
C ARG A 173 -6.80 6.81 7.03
N PHE A 174 -7.85 6.71 7.84
CA PHE A 174 -9.11 6.04 7.56
C PHE A 174 -10.24 7.05 7.25
N GLN A 175 -9.98 8.35 7.47
CA GLN A 175 -10.89 9.42 7.10
C GLN A 175 -10.76 9.74 5.61
N TYR A 176 -11.91 9.91 4.97
CA TYR A 176 -12.05 10.03 3.54
C TYR A 176 -11.88 11.49 3.11
N VAL A 177 -11.15 11.74 2.03
CA VAL A 177 -11.26 13.01 1.31
C VAL A 177 -12.66 13.03 0.72
N ARG A 178 -13.51 13.98 1.15
CA ARG A 178 -14.83 14.17 0.56
C ARG A 178 -14.61 14.53 -0.91
N ASP A 179 -15.13 13.71 -1.81
CA ASP A 179 -15.31 14.12 -3.20
C ASP A 179 -16.19 15.38 -3.18
N ILE A 180 -15.69 16.46 -3.77
CA ILE A 180 -16.44 17.69 -4.07
C ILE A 180 -17.02 17.50 -5.46
#